data_AF-A0A2N1DJA3-F1
#
_entry.id   AF-A0A2N1DJA3-F1
#
_cell.length_a   1.000
_cell.length_b   1.000
_cell.length_c   1.000
_cell.angle_alpha   90.00
_cell.angle_beta   90.00
_cell.angle_gamma   90.00
#
_symmetry.space_group_name_H-M   'P 1'
#
loop_
_entity.id
_entity.type
_entity.pdbx_description
1 polymer ?
#
loop_
_entity_poly.entity_id
_entity_poly.type
_entity_poly.pdbx_seq_one_letter_code
_entity_poly.pdbx_strand_id
1 'polypeptide(L)'
;QTENKCFVFEVHIFPKRCLTLSGYIRQIEHTAQSLQNALDKNLPEALIAFECTLFIDQFQVLLQLVQSLEKGEADILYKSYSSIKENIYQQLQKQYHYEERLLNMIAEQEELMTHSNAPQKIDIKEKIEVLKGRYQKCTSYTQMLEFKFQDSSDE
;
A
#
# COMPACT_ATOMS: atom_id res chain seq x y z
N GLN A 1 26.10 0.76 8.48
CA GLN A 1 25.28 0.06 7.47
C GLN A 1 23.88 -0.02 8.06
N THR A 2 22.88 0.58 7.40
CA THR A 2 21.49 0.49 7.84
C THR A 2 21.00 -0.91 7.46
N GLU A 3 20.76 -1.76 8.45
CA GLU A 3 20.15 -3.08 8.20
C GLU A 3 18.75 -2.88 7.64
N ASN A 4 18.42 -3.62 6.57
CA ASN A 4 17.09 -3.59 5.96
C ASN A 4 16.10 -4.23 6.93
N LYS A 5 14.94 -3.61 7.13
CA LYS A 5 14.01 -3.98 8.21
C LYS A 5 12.57 -4.04 7.67
N CYS A 6 11.96 -5.23 7.66
CA CYS A 6 10.54 -5.42 7.30
C CYS A 6 9.76 -6.10 8.43
N PHE A 7 8.47 -5.79 8.54
CA PHE A 7 7.60 -6.44 9.51
C PHE A 7 7.33 -7.88 9.08
N VAL A 8 7.69 -8.85 9.93
CA VAL A 8 7.41 -10.26 9.67
C VAL A 8 6.60 -10.84 10.81
N PHE A 9 5.32 -11.01 10.54
CA PHE A 9 4.40 -11.71 11.42
C PHE A 9 4.38 -13.21 11.12
N GLU A 10 3.92 -14.00 12.08
CA GLU A 10 3.90 -15.45 11.97
C GLU A 10 2.89 -15.91 10.91
N VAL A 11 3.27 -16.95 10.14
CA VAL A 11 2.51 -17.39 8.96
C VAL A 11 1.12 -17.94 9.30
N HIS A 12 0.94 -18.43 10.53
CA HIS A 12 -0.37 -18.90 10.99
C HIS A 12 -1.32 -17.75 11.34
N ILE A 13 -0.80 -16.53 11.53
CA ILE A 13 -1.58 -15.31 11.78
C ILE A 13 -1.80 -14.56 10.46
N PHE A 14 -0.76 -14.49 9.61
CA PHE A 14 -0.84 -13.90 8.27
C PHE A 14 -0.42 -14.92 7.22
N PRO A 15 -1.36 -15.46 6.42
CA PRO A 15 -1.07 -16.51 5.45
C PRO A 15 -0.09 -16.07 4.35
N LYS A 16 0.03 -14.76 4.11
CA LYS A 16 0.99 -14.18 3.17
C LYS A 16 1.92 -13.20 3.87
N ARG A 17 3.23 -13.36 3.66
CA ARG A 17 4.20 -12.35 4.10
C ARG A 17 4.01 -11.06 3.30
N CYS A 18 4.04 -9.93 4.00
CA CYS A 18 3.98 -8.61 3.38
C CYS A 18 5.17 -7.77 3.85
N LEU A 19 5.73 -6.99 2.93
CA LEU A 19 6.82 -6.06 3.25
C LEU A 19 6.30 -4.74 3.85
N THR A 20 5.00 -4.49 3.74
CA THR A 20 4.35 -3.26 4.20
C THR A 20 3.23 -3.56 5.19
N LEU A 21 2.97 -2.60 6.09
CA LEU A 21 1.80 -2.66 6.97
C LEU A 21 0.50 -2.66 6.20
N SER A 22 0.42 -1.90 5.10
CA SER A 22 -0.76 -1.90 4.22
C SER A 22 -1.07 -3.28 3.65
N GLY A 23 -0.05 -4.10 3.37
CA GLY A 23 -0.24 -5.49 2.93
C GLY A 23 -0.83 -6.38 4.02
N TYR A 24 -0.43 -6.18 5.28
CA TYR A 24 -1.03 -6.88 6.42
C TYR A 24 -2.46 -6.38 6.72
N ILE A 25 -2.73 -5.08 6.60
CA ILE A 25 -4.09 -4.53 6.75
C ILE A 25 -5.05 -5.14 5.72
N ARG A 26 -4.63 -5.27 4.45
CA ARG A 26 -5.45 -5.94 3.42
C ARG A 26 -5.79 -7.39 3.74
N GLN A 27 -4.88 -8.10 4.42
CA GLN A 27 -5.16 -9.47 4.87
C GLN A 27 -6.19 -9.50 6.00
N ILE A 28 -6.16 -8.52 6.90
CA ILE A 28 -7.18 -8.37 7.96
C ILE A 28 -8.55 -8.04 7.36
N GLU A 29 -8.60 -7.14 6.37
CA GLU A 29 -9.84 -6.84 5.64
C GLU A 29 -10.42 -8.11 4.99
N HIS A 30 -9.56 -8.94 4.40
CA HIS A 30 -9.97 -10.23 3.85
C HIS A 30 -10.48 -11.21 4.92
N THR A 31 -9.81 -11.31 6.08
CA THR A 31 -10.28 -12.13 7.20
C THR A 31 -11.64 -11.64 7.71
N ALA A 32 -11.85 -10.32 7.82
CA ALA A 32 -13.16 -9.75 8.18
C ALA A 32 -14.25 -10.11 7.17
N GLN A 33 -13.94 -10.07 5.87
CA GLN A 33 -14.86 -10.51 4.82
C GLN A 33 -15.13 -12.02 4.90
N SER A 34 -14.13 -12.84 5.21
CA SER A 34 -14.31 -14.29 5.40
C SER A 34 -15.25 -14.58 6.57
N LEU A 35 -15.07 -13.89 7.69
CA LEU A 35 -15.93 -14.00 8.86
C LEU A 35 -17.38 -13.58 8.53
N GLN A 36 -17.57 -12.45 7.85
CA GLN A 36 -18.90 -12.02 7.41
C GLN A 36 -19.55 -13.07 6.51
N ASN A 37 -18.81 -13.61 5.55
CA ASN A 37 -19.31 -14.69 4.68
C ASN A 37 -19.65 -15.96 5.46
N ALA A 38 -18.90 -16.29 6.52
CA ALA A 38 -19.17 -17.45 7.37
C ALA A 38 -20.48 -17.28 8.15
N LEU A 39 -20.75 -16.07 8.65
CA LEU A 39 -22.01 -15.71 9.30
C LEU A 39 -23.18 -15.76 8.30
N ASP A 40 -23.03 -15.13 7.13
CA ASP A 40 -24.08 -15.05 6.12
C ASP A 40 -24.50 -16.43 5.58
N LYS A 41 -23.55 -17.37 5.51
CA LYS A 41 -23.78 -18.74 5.05
C LYS A 41 -24.19 -19.70 6.16
N ASN A 42 -24.37 -19.24 7.40
CA ASN A 42 -24.64 -20.07 8.57
C ASN A 42 -23.68 -21.26 8.67
N LEU A 43 -22.38 -21.01 8.50
CA LEU A 43 -21.37 -22.06 8.66
C LEU A 43 -21.36 -22.60 10.10
N PRO A 44 -20.84 -23.82 10.33
CA PRO A 44 -20.69 -24.37 11.66
C PRO A 44 -19.99 -23.41 12.63
N GLU A 45 -20.48 -23.36 13.88
CA GLU A 45 -19.98 -22.46 14.93
C GLU A 45 -18.47 -22.57 15.14
N ALA A 46 -17.90 -23.78 15.00
CA ALA A 46 -16.46 -24.02 15.07
C ALA A 46 -15.65 -23.25 14.01
N LEU A 47 -16.18 -23.10 12.79
CA LEU A 47 -15.52 -22.34 11.72
C LEU A 47 -15.63 -20.83 11.95
N ILE A 48 -16.78 -20.36 12.45
CA ILE A 48 -16.96 -18.95 12.83
C ILE A 48 -16.00 -18.59 13.97
N ALA A 49 -15.89 -19.45 15.00
CA ALA A 49 -14.97 -19.25 16.12
C ALA A 49 -13.49 -19.22 15.67
N PHE A 50 -13.13 -20.06 14.68
CA PHE A 50 -11.80 -20.04 14.09
C PHE A 50 -11.51 -18.70 13.39
N GLU A 51 -12.42 -18.21 12.55
CA GLU A 51 -12.26 -16.93 11.84
C GLU A 51 -12.21 -15.74 12.81
N CYS A 52 -13.02 -15.75 13.88
CA CYS A 52 -12.95 -14.76 14.96
C CYS A 52 -11.59 -14.77 15.66
N THR A 53 -11.06 -15.96 15.97
CA THR A 53 -9.75 -16.09 16.63
C THR A 53 -8.64 -15.54 15.75
N LEU A 54 -8.62 -15.92 14.46
CA LEU A 54 -7.65 -15.41 13.50
C LEU A 54 -7.70 -13.89 13.37
N PHE A 55 -8.90 -13.31 13.30
CA PHE A 55 -9.09 -11.86 13.26
C PHE A 55 -8.54 -11.16 14.51
N ILE A 56 -8.83 -11.69 15.71
CA ILE A 56 -8.33 -11.16 16.98
C ILE A 56 -6.80 -11.22 17.02
N ASP A 57 -6.20 -12.36 16.66
CA ASP A 57 -4.76 -12.55 16.68
C ASP A 57 -4.05 -11.57 15.73
N GLN A 58 -4.59 -11.36 14.53
CA GLN A 58 -4.07 -10.37 13.57
C GLN A 58 -4.10 -8.95 14.14
N PHE A 59 -5.20 -8.55 14.80
CA PHE A 59 -5.32 -7.24 15.43
C PHE A 59 -4.38 -7.07 16.64
N GLN A 60 -4.23 -8.10 17.47
CA GLN A 60 -3.34 -8.07 18.63
C GLN A 60 -1.89 -7.86 18.23
N VAL A 61 -1.44 -8.54 17.18
CA VAL A 61 -0.07 -8.41 16.67
C VAL A 61 0.19 -7.02 16.09
N LEU A 62 -0.79 -6.42 15.40
CA LEU A 62 -0.68 -5.02 14.97
C LEU A 62 -0.68 -4.03 16.14
N LEU A 63 -1.47 -4.29 17.18
CA LEU A 63 -1.46 -3.45 18.37
C LEU A 63 -0.11 -3.50 19.09
N GLN A 64 0.48 -4.70 19.23
CA GLN A 64 1.82 -4.87 19.77
C GLN A 64 2.85 -4.10 18.95
N LEU A 65 2.73 -4.11 17.62
CA LEU A 65 3.58 -3.32 16.73
C LEU A 65 3.52 -1.82 17.07
N VAL A 66 2.31 -1.26 17.17
CA VAL A 66 2.11 0.16 17.49
C VAL A 66 2.71 0.48 18.86
N GLN A 67 2.46 -0.36 19.86
CA GLN A 67 2.99 -0.16 21.22
C GLN A 67 4.53 -0.22 21.26
N SER A 68 5.17 -1.10 20.50
CA SER A 68 6.62 -1.16 20.40
C SER A 68 7.20 0.03 19.64
N LEU A 69 6.50 0.53 18.61
CA LEU A 69 6.90 1.76 17.91
C LEU A 69 6.85 2.97 18.85
N GLU A 70 5.79 3.11 19.65
CA GLU A 70 5.64 4.17 20.64
C GLU A 70 6.74 4.14 21.72
N LYS A 71 7.21 2.94 22.08
CA LYS A 71 8.30 2.73 23.05
C LYS A 71 9.70 2.87 22.45
N GLY A 72 9.82 3.04 21.12
CA GLY A 72 11.11 3.04 20.42
C GLY A 72 11.78 1.65 20.34
N GLU A 73 11.03 0.57 20.58
CA GLU A 73 11.48 -0.83 20.54
C GLU A 73 11.23 -1.48 19.16
N ALA A 74 11.13 -0.65 18.12
CA ALA A 74 10.76 -1.07 16.76
C ALA A 74 11.68 -2.18 16.22
N ASP A 75 12.95 -2.19 16.65
CA ASP A 75 14.00 -3.12 16.21
C ASP A 75 13.66 -4.61 16.41
N ILE A 76 12.81 -4.95 17.38
CA ILE A 76 12.40 -6.34 17.69
C ILE A 76 11.44 -6.89 16.61
N LEU A 77 10.77 -6.01 15.87
CA LEU A 77 9.69 -6.37 14.95
C LEU A 77 10.13 -6.49 13.50
N TYR A 78 11.43 -6.29 13.26
CA TYR A 78 11.99 -6.27 11.93
C TYR A 78 12.81 -7.52 11.63
N LYS A 79 12.61 -8.10 10.44
CA LYS A 79 13.56 -9.04 9.82
C LYS A 79 14.21 -8.39 8.61
N SER A 80 15.38 -8.90 8.25
CA SER A 80 16.09 -8.47 7.05
C SER A 80 15.50 -9.05 5.77
N TYR A 81 15.48 -8.24 4.71
CA TYR A 81 15.03 -8.62 3.37
C TYR A 81 16.00 -8.12 2.29
N SER A 82 15.89 -8.70 1.08
CA SER A 82 16.86 -8.50 0.00
C SER A 82 16.93 -7.05 -0.49
N SER A 83 18.14 -6.61 -0.85
CA SER A 83 18.42 -5.24 -1.31
C SER A 83 17.72 -4.88 -2.62
N ILE A 84 17.32 -5.88 -3.42
CA ILE A 84 16.63 -5.69 -4.70
C ILE A 84 15.18 -5.25 -4.46
N LYS A 85 14.45 -5.93 -3.57
CA LYS A 85 13.07 -5.56 -3.22
C LYS A 85 13.01 -4.17 -2.58
N GLU A 86 13.99 -3.83 -1.74
CA GLU A 86 14.10 -2.49 -1.16
C GLU A 86 14.28 -1.41 -2.22
N ASN A 87 15.17 -1.65 -3.20
CA ASN A 87 15.39 -0.67 -4.25
C ASN A 87 14.12 -0.44 -5.09
N ILE A 88 13.42 -1.52 -5.46
CA ILE A 88 12.15 -1.43 -6.19
C ILE A 88 11.09 -0.73 -5.33
N TYR A 89 11.02 -1.03 -4.04
CA TYR A 89 10.09 -0.40 -3.10
C TYR A 89 10.34 1.11 -2.95
N GLN A 90 11.60 1.52 -2.74
CA GLN A 90 11.96 2.94 -2.68
C GLN A 90 11.67 3.67 -3.99
N GLN A 91 11.84 3.00 -5.13
CA GLN A 91 11.45 3.55 -6.44
C GLN A 91 9.93 3.72 -6.53
N LEU A 92 9.15 2.72 -6.12
CA LEU A 92 7.68 2.80 -6.07
C LEU A 92 7.21 3.95 -5.17
N GLN A 93 7.76 4.09 -3.97
CA GLN A 93 7.38 5.16 -3.05
C GLN A 93 7.64 6.55 -3.64
N LYS A 94 8.84 6.75 -4.23
CA LYS A 94 9.17 8.02 -4.90
C LYS A 94 8.23 8.28 -6.07
N GLN A 95 7.88 7.24 -6.81
CA GLN A 95 7.01 7.33 -7.97
C GLN A 95 5.57 7.69 -7.58
N TYR A 96 5.00 7.09 -6.53
CA TYR A 96 3.68 7.45 -6.03
C TYR A 96 3.62 8.90 -5.54
N HIS A 97 4.63 9.38 -4.81
CA HIS A 97 4.67 10.79 -4.39
C HIS A 97 4.77 11.76 -5.58
N TYR A 98 5.46 11.34 -6.64
CA TYR A 98 5.54 12.14 -7.87
C TYR A 98 4.21 12.16 -8.61
N GLU A 99 3.52 11.02 -8.70
CA GLU A 99 2.18 10.90 -9.28
C GLU A 99 1.14 11.74 -8.53
N GLU A 100 1.14 11.68 -7.20
CA GLU A 100 0.28 12.51 -6.35
C GLU A 100 0.51 14.00 -6.62
N ARG A 101 1.78 14.43 -6.72
CA ARG A 101 2.12 15.81 -7.05
C ARG A 101 1.62 16.21 -8.44
N LEU A 102 1.73 15.33 -9.43
CA LEU A 102 1.20 15.59 -10.78
C LEU A 102 -0.32 15.73 -10.78
N LEU A 103 -1.03 14.90 -10.02
CA LEU A 103 -2.48 15.00 -9.87
C LEU A 103 -2.89 16.31 -9.22
N ASN A 104 -2.17 16.74 -8.17
CA ASN A 104 -2.41 18.05 -7.55
C ASN A 104 -2.17 19.20 -8.54
N MET A 105 -1.08 19.16 -9.30
CA MET A 105 -0.82 20.17 -10.34
C MET A 105 -1.92 20.20 -11.41
N ILE A 106 -2.45 19.03 -11.81
CA ILE A 106 -3.58 18.95 -12.75
C ILE A 106 -4.82 19.60 -12.14
N ALA A 107 -5.15 19.26 -10.90
CA ALA A 107 -6.30 19.83 -10.19
C ALA A 107 -6.20 21.35 -10.04
N GLU A 108 -5.02 21.87 -9.68
CA GLU A 108 -4.75 23.31 -9.62
C GLU A 108 -4.96 24.00 -10.98
N GLN A 109 -4.50 23.39 -12.08
CA GLN A 109 -4.73 23.95 -13.42
C GLN A 109 -6.21 23.86 -13.84
N GLU A 110 -6.90 22.78 -13.50
CA GLU A 110 -8.34 22.62 -13.77
C GLU A 110 -9.16 23.67 -12.99
N GLU A 111 -8.80 23.97 -11.75
CA GLU A 111 -9.39 25.05 -10.96
C GLU A 111 -9.07 26.44 -11.53
N LEU A 112 -7.84 26.68 -11.99
CA LEU A 112 -7.51 27.94 -12.67
C LEU A 112 -8.32 28.12 -13.96
N MET A 113 -8.61 27.03 -14.69
CA MET A 113 -9.39 27.06 -15.92
C MET A 113 -10.84 27.52 -15.70
N THR A 114 -11.46 27.17 -14.57
CA THR A 114 -12.84 27.58 -14.27
C THR A 114 -12.97 29.10 -14.07
N HIS A 115 -11.90 29.74 -13.60
CA HIS A 115 -11.84 31.18 -13.29
C HIS A 115 -11.17 32.04 -14.38
N SER A 116 -10.72 31.44 -15.48
CA SER A 116 -9.93 32.12 -16.53
C SER A 116 -10.75 32.61 -17.73
N ASN A 117 -10.22 33.60 -18.47
CA ASN A 117 -10.85 34.10 -19.70
C ASN A 117 -10.53 33.20 -20.92
N ALA A 118 -11.32 33.31 -22.00
CA ALA A 118 -11.23 32.43 -23.18
C ALA A 118 -9.81 32.17 -23.75
N PRO A 119 -8.94 33.18 -23.96
CA PRO A 119 -7.57 32.94 -24.43
C PRO A 119 -6.70 32.22 -23.39
N GLN A 120 -6.85 32.53 -22.10
CA GLN A 120 -6.12 31.87 -21.01
C GLN A 120 -6.53 30.39 -20.84
N LYS A 121 -7.79 30.05 -21.13
CA LYS A 121 -8.26 28.66 -21.09
C LYS A 121 -7.56 27.76 -22.11
N ILE A 122 -7.15 28.29 -23.26
CA ILE A 122 -6.42 27.52 -24.28
C ILE A 122 -5.04 27.13 -23.73
N ASP A 123 -4.29 28.09 -23.21
CA ASP A 123 -2.96 27.86 -22.62
C ASP A 123 -3.02 26.91 -21.42
N ILE A 124 -4.03 27.05 -20.55
CA ILE A 124 -4.22 26.16 -19.39
C ILE A 124 -4.57 24.74 -19.85
N LYS A 125 -5.37 24.60 -20.92
CA LYS A 125 -5.71 23.28 -21.49
C LYS A 125 -4.48 22.56 -22.02
N GLU A 126 -3.60 23.26 -22.74
CA GLU A 126 -2.34 22.67 -23.20
C GLU A 126 -1.45 22.22 -22.03
N LYS A 127 -1.37 23.01 -20.95
CA LYS A 127 -0.64 22.62 -19.73
C LYS A 127 -1.22 21.38 -19.07
N ILE A 128 -2.54 21.28 -18.96
CA ILE A 128 -3.22 20.09 -18.41
C ILE A 128 -2.91 18.85 -19.27
N GLU A 129 -2.99 18.95 -20.60
CA GLU A 129 -2.68 17.82 -21.49
C GLU A 129 -1.22 17.35 -21.35
N VAL A 130 -0.27 18.29 -21.22
CA VAL A 130 1.13 17.95 -20.95
C VAL A 130 1.29 17.23 -19.61
N LEU A 131 0.61 17.69 -18.55
CA LEU A 131 0.65 17.06 -17.23
C LEU A 131 0.01 15.67 -17.25
N LYS A 132 -1.13 15.49 -17.94
CA LYS A 132 -1.80 14.20 -18.13
C LYS A 132 -0.91 13.21 -18.90
N GLY A 133 -0.26 13.66 -19.97
CA GLY A 133 0.70 12.83 -20.70
C GLY A 133 1.92 12.41 -19.87
N ARG A 134 2.40 13.27 -18.96
CA ARG A 134 3.46 12.92 -18.00
C ARG A 134 2.96 11.93 -16.96
N TYR A 135 1.77 12.14 -16.43
CA TYR A 135 1.14 11.26 -15.47
C TYR A 135 0.98 9.85 -16.02
N GLN A 136 0.48 9.70 -17.26
CA GLN A 136 0.34 8.39 -17.93
C GLN A 136 1.67 7.63 -18.03
N LYS A 137 2.75 8.32 -18.41
CA LYS A 137 4.09 7.69 -18.46
C LYS A 137 4.57 7.26 -17.08
N CYS A 138 4.25 8.03 -16.05
CA CYS A 138 4.58 7.69 -14.67
C CYS A 138 3.82 6.44 -14.22
N THR A 139 2.53 6.35 -14.51
CA THR A 139 1.70 5.19 -14.15
C THR A 139 2.17 3.92 -14.85
N SER A 140 2.56 4.00 -16.14
CA SER A 140 3.15 2.84 -16.83
C SER A 140 4.47 2.38 -16.19
N TYR A 141 5.29 3.31 -15.71
CA TYR A 141 6.53 2.97 -15.01
C TYR A 141 6.25 2.35 -13.63
N THR A 142 5.27 2.87 -12.89
CA THR A 142 4.78 2.29 -11.62
C THR A 142 4.33 0.85 -11.81
N GLN A 143 3.50 0.58 -12.82
CA GLN A 143 3.06 -0.78 -13.16
C GLN A 143 4.24 -1.72 -13.47
N MET A 144 5.25 -1.23 -14.18
CA MET A 144 6.47 -2.01 -14.43
C MET A 144 7.23 -2.33 -13.14
N LEU A 145 7.33 -1.37 -12.21
CA LEU A 145 7.97 -1.58 -10.91
C LEU A 145 7.18 -2.53 -10.02
N GLU A 146 5.84 -2.41 -10.01
CA GLU A 146 4.95 -3.33 -9.30
C GLU A 146 5.12 -4.77 -9.82
N PHE A 147 5.21 -4.95 -11.13
CA PHE A 147 5.49 -6.26 -11.74
C PHE A 147 6.84 -6.82 -11.30
N LYS A 148 7.92 -6.03 -11.37
CA LYS A 148 9.26 -6.44 -10.88
C LYS A 148 9.27 -6.77 -9.38
N PHE A 149 8.46 -6.06 -8.60
CA PHE A 149 8.33 -6.32 -7.17
C PHE A 149 7.63 -7.66 -6.89
N GLN A 150 6.66 -8.04 -7.72
CA GLN A 150 5.97 -9.33 -7.63
C GLN A 150 6.85 -10.50 -8.13
N ASP A 151 7.62 -10.28 -9.20
CA ASP A 151 8.50 -11.27 -9.83
C ASP A 151 9.80 -11.54 -9.08
N SER A 152 10.20 -10.63 -8.18
CA SER A 152 11.29 -10.91 -7.26
C SER A 152 10.79 -11.93 -6.22
N SER A 153 10.90 -13.22 -6.53
CA SER A 153 10.74 -14.28 -5.53
C SER A 153 11.83 -14.16 -4.47
N ASP A 154 11.46 -14.38 -3.20
CA ASP A 154 12.45 -14.58 -2.14
C ASP A 154 13.21 -15.89 -2.44
N GLU A 155 14.49 -15.80 -2.82
CA GLU A 155 15.45 -16.85 -2.49
C GLU A 155 15.64 -16.91 -0.96
#